data_AF-A0A2S9YVF6-F1
#
_entry.id   AF-A0A2S9YVF6-F1
#
_cell.length_a   1.000
_cell.length_b   1.000
_cell.length_c   1.000
_cell.angle_alpha   90.00
_cell.angle_beta   90.00
_cell.angle_gamma   90.00
#
_symmetry.space_group_name_H-M   'P 1'
#
loop_
_entity.id
_entity.type
_entity.pdbx_description
1 polymer ?
#
loop_
_entity_poly.entity_id
_entity_poly.type
_entity_poly.pdbx_seq_one_letter_code
_entity_poly.pdbx_strand_id
1 'polypeptide(L)'
;MKRITQGIMMLVAVSTLSLAACDKKDEAAGDKDKKETADADKPSLRLSNDTEECRNALKCCEAMVSAEKGSATPEDINLSCSGVGMADSDDLCKEFKKGFTMALEAGGKPVPDACK
;
A
#
# COMPACT_ATOMS: atom_id res chain seq x y z
N MET A 1 -58.86 25.63 4.86
CA MET A 1 -58.68 25.79 6.31
C MET A 1 -58.25 24.46 6.92
N LYS A 2 -57.43 24.53 7.98
CA LYS A 2 -57.02 23.48 8.94
C LYS A 2 -55.80 22.60 8.62
N ARG A 3 -54.80 22.79 9.48
CA ARG A 3 -53.47 22.18 9.62
C ARG A 3 -53.55 20.81 10.31
N ILE A 4 -52.66 19.89 9.96
CA ILE A 4 -52.08 18.83 10.83
C ILE A 4 -50.71 18.48 10.17
N THR A 5 -49.57 19.09 10.53
CA THR A 5 -48.65 18.79 11.65
C THR A 5 -48.54 17.31 12.03
N GLN A 6 -47.51 16.63 11.53
CA GLN A 6 -46.75 15.54 12.16
C GLN A 6 -45.51 15.32 11.27
N GLY A 7 -44.31 15.72 11.72
CA GLY A 7 -43.33 14.79 12.32
C GLY A 7 -42.56 14.08 11.19
N ILE A 8 -41.24 14.20 11.03
CA ILE A 8 -40.21 13.86 12.00
C ILE A 8 -38.88 14.38 11.42
N MET A 9 -38.14 15.15 12.23
CA MET A 9 -36.69 15.25 12.11
C MET A 9 -36.10 13.85 12.25
N MET A 10 -35.45 13.31 11.22
CA MET A 10 -34.49 12.23 11.45
C MET A 10 -33.08 12.82 11.48
N LEU A 11 -32.59 12.81 12.72
CA LEU A 11 -31.23 13.03 13.13
C LEU A 11 -30.23 12.14 12.38
N VAL A 12 -29.07 12.75 12.20
CA VAL A 12 -27.75 12.20 11.93
C VAL A 12 -27.54 10.82 12.57
N ALA A 13 -27.16 9.84 11.74
CA ALA A 13 -26.37 8.71 12.19
C ALA A 13 -25.20 8.54 11.20
N VAL A 14 -24.11 9.26 11.50
CA VAL A 14 -22.77 8.81 11.11
C VAL A 14 -22.57 7.49 11.86
N SER A 15 -22.76 6.39 11.16
CA SER A 15 -22.37 5.09 11.66
C SER A 15 -20.86 4.98 11.51
N THR A 16 -20.16 5.39 12.56
CA THR A 16 -18.86 4.81 12.91
C THR A 16 -19.05 3.30 13.08
N LEU A 17 -18.88 2.54 11.99
CA LEU A 17 -18.59 1.11 12.13
C LEU A 17 -17.13 0.98 12.52
N SER A 18 -16.97 0.95 13.83
CA SER A 18 -15.80 0.52 14.56
C SER A 18 -15.27 -0.81 14.04
N LEU A 19 -13.93 -0.88 14.00
CA LEU A 19 -13.08 -2.05 14.02
C LEU A 19 -13.79 -3.30 14.55
N ALA A 20 -14.11 -4.23 13.65
CA ALA A 20 -14.40 -5.60 14.02
C ALA A 20 -13.08 -6.36 14.18
N ALA A 21 -12.74 -6.63 15.44
CA ALA A 21 -12.01 -7.81 15.91
C ALA A 21 -10.63 -8.12 15.30
N CYS A 22 -9.60 -7.38 15.73
CA CYS A 22 -8.32 -8.01 16.02
C CYS A 22 -8.50 -8.85 17.30
N ASP A 23 -8.76 -10.14 17.13
CA ASP A 23 -8.79 -11.10 18.24
C ASP A 23 -7.35 -11.39 18.70
N LYS A 24 -7.20 -11.38 20.02
CA LYS A 24 -5.96 -11.34 20.76
C LYS A 24 -5.38 -12.75 20.86
N LYS A 25 -4.19 -12.98 20.31
CA LYS A 25 -3.33 -14.08 20.76
C LYS A 25 -1.97 -13.51 21.15
N ASP A 26 -1.78 -13.47 22.46
CA ASP A 26 -0.60 -13.03 23.19
C ASP A 26 0.56 -14.05 23.06
N GLU A 27 1.76 -13.54 23.35
CA GLU A 27 3.04 -14.25 23.66
C GLU A 27 3.93 -14.64 22.45
N ALA A 28 5.25 -14.36 22.38
CA ALA A 28 6.22 -13.88 23.35
C ALA A 28 7.46 -13.25 22.67
N ALA A 29 8.05 -12.28 23.36
CA ALA A 29 9.46 -11.87 23.45
C ALA A 29 10.44 -12.07 22.26
N GLY A 30 11.02 -10.95 21.82
CA GLY A 30 12.22 -10.91 20.98
C GLY A 30 12.78 -9.50 20.78
N ASP A 31 13.14 -8.82 21.87
CA ASP A 31 14.02 -7.64 21.83
C ASP A 31 15.44 -8.07 21.43
N LYS A 32 16.00 -7.45 20.37
CA LYS A 32 17.42 -7.09 20.24
C LYS A 32 17.71 -6.39 18.90
N ASP A 33 17.81 -5.08 19.01
CA ASP A 33 18.89 -4.24 18.48
C ASP A 33 19.85 -4.88 17.45
N LYS A 34 19.83 -4.37 16.20
CA LYS A 34 21.07 -4.11 15.45
C LYS A 34 20.91 -2.99 14.44
N LYS A 35 21.44 -1.85 14.88
CA LYS A 35 21.86 -0.67 14.13
C LYS A 35 22.55 -0.96 12.79
N GLU A 36 22.25 -0.07 11.84
CA GLU A 36 23.00 0.37 10.64
C GLU A 36 23.64 -0.67 9.74
N THR A 37 23.22 -0.62 8.48
CA THR A 37 24.14 -0.27 7.40
C THR A 37 23.32 0.50 6.36
N ALA A 38 23.61 1.78 6.25
CA ALA A 38 23.20 2.61 5.12
C ALA A 38 23.97 2.09 3.90
N ASP A 39 23.41 1.07 3.26
CA ASP A 39 23.86 0.58 1.97
C ASP A 39 22.84 1.07 0.95
N ALA A 40 23.29 1.88 0.00
CA ALA A 40 22.46 2.64 -0.93
C ALA A 40 21.73 1.77 -1.98
N ASP A 41 21.62 0.45 -1.74
CA ASP A 41 20.98 -0.55 -2.60
C ASP A 41 19.98 -1.42 -1.83
N LYS A 42 19.50 -0.96 -0.66
CA LYS A 42 18.39 -1.64 0.04
C LYS A 42 17.06 -1.02 -0.39
N PRO A 43 16.08 -1.81 -0.86
CA PRO A 43 14.75 -1.29 -1.15
C PRO A 43 14.18 -0.58 0.08
N SER A 44 13.47 0.54 -0.12
CA SER A 44 12.94 1.35 0.98
C SER A 44 11.87 0.61 1.82
N LEU A 45 11.41 -0.53 1.31
CA LEU A 45 10.44 -1.44 1.88
C LEU A 45 11.04 -2.86 1.98
N ARG A 46 10.86 -3.55 3.11
CA ARG A 46 11.26 -4.98 3.23
C ARG A 46 10.29 -5.86 2.46
N LEU A 47 10.83 -6.80 1.68
CA LEU A 47 10.06 -7.80 0.95
C LEU A 47 9.89 -9.07 1.80
N SER A 48 8.66 -9.58 1.89
CA SER A 48 8.36 -10.89 2.45
C SER A 48 8.93 -12.03 1.61
N ASN A 49 8.90 -11.87 0.28
CA ASN A 49 9.54 -12.77 -0.68
C ASN A 49 10.60 -12.00 -1.47
N ASP A 50 11.89 -12.19 -1.17
CA ASP A 50 13.01 -11.45 -1.78
C ASP A 50 13.55 -12.15 -3.04
N THR A 51 12.71 -12.23 -4.07
CA THR A 51 13.05 -12.76 -5.41
C THR A 51 13.26 -11.65 -6.43
N GLU A 52 13.77 -11.99 -7.60
CA GLU A 52 13.97 -10.99 -8.67
C GLU A 52 12.65 -10.37 -9.12
N GLU A 53 11.59 -11.18 -9.19
CA GLU A 53 10.23 -10.78 -9.51
C GLU A 53 9.70 -9.74 -8.53
N CYS A 54 9.84 -9.99 -7.23
CA CYS A 54 9.37 -9.06 -6.19
C CYS A 54 10.22 -7.79 -6.11
N ARG A 55 11.54 -7.89 -6.33
CA ARG A 55 12.41 -6.70 -6.46
C ARG A 55 12.03 -5.86 -7.67
N ASN A 56 11.71 -6.48 -8.81
CA ASN A 56 11.29 -5.78 -10.01
C ASN A 56 9.91 -5.13 -9.85
N ALA A 57 8.97 -5.81 -9.19
CA ALA A 57 7.67 -5.24 -8.84
C ALA A 57 7.82 -4.02 -7.92
N LEU A 58 8.74 -4.08 -6.95
CA LEU A 58 8.99 -2.97 -6.02
C LEU A 58 9.65 -1.79 -6.74
N LYS A 59 10.66 -2.03 -7.59
CA LYS A 59 11.27 -0.98 -8.43
C LYS A 59 10.25 -0.31 -9.34
N CYS A 60 9.33 -1.07 -9.92
CA CYS A 60 8.24 -0.51 -10.71
C CYS A 60 7.34 0.40 -9.86
N CYS A 61 6.96 -0.05 -8.65
CA CYS A 61 6.17 0.75 -7.74
C CYS A 61 6.88 2.04 -7.30
N GLU A 62 8.17 1.96 -6.93
CA GLU A 62 8.98 3.14 -6.56
C GLU A 62 9.07 4.16 -7.70
N ALA A 63 9.24 3.70 -8.94
CA ALA A 63 9.25 4.56 -10.12
C ALA A 63 7.88 5.23 -10.36
N MET A 64 6.78 4.51 -10.14
CA MET A 64 5.42 5.05 -10.22
C MET A 64 5.18 6.13 -9.14
N VAL A 65 5.56 5.87 -7.88
CA VAL A 65 5.44 6.83 -6.78
C VAL A 65 6.24 8.10 -7.08
N SER A 66 7.47 7.93 -7.57
CA SER A 66 8.34 9.04 -7.98
C SER A 66 7.72 9.86 -9.13
N ALA A 67 7.11 9.19 -10.11
CA ALA A 67 6.45 9.84 -11.24
C ALA A 67 5.15 10.57 -10.85
N GLU A 68 4.47 10.12 -9.80
CA GLU A 68 3.24 10.77 -9.30
C GLU A 68 3.54 11.96 -8.38
N LYS A 69 4.49 11.80 -7.45
CA LYS A 69 4.79 12.79 -6.40
C LYS A 69 5.96 13.72 -6.72
N GLY A 70 6.73 13.42 -7.77
CA GLY A 70 7.96 14.15 -8.13
C GLY A 70 9.18 13.76 -7.28
N SER A 71 8.96 13.17 -6.10
CA SER A 71 9.96 12.49 -5.30
C SER A 71 9.30 11.32 -4.57
N ALA A 72 10.05 10.25 -4.32
CA ALA A 72 9.60 9.12 -3.51
C ALA A 72 10.37 9.11 -2.19
N THR A 73 9.73 9.54 -1.10
CA THR A 73 10.29 9.34 0.24
C THR A 73 10.12 7.88 0.67
N PRO A 74 10.91 7.39 1.64
CA PRO A 74 10.71 6.04 2.18
C PRO A 74 9.29 5.82 2.72
N GLU A 75 8.64 6.84 3.28
CA GLU A 75 7.26 6.76 3.77
C GLU A 75 6.27 6.60 2.61
N ASP A 76 6.46 7.35 1.52
CA ASP A 76 5.63 7.22 0.32
C ASP A 76 5.74 5.83 -0.31
N ILE A 77 6.95 5.28 -0.35
CA ILE A 77 7.21 3.92 -0.86
C ILE A 77 6.59 2.88 0.08
N ASN A 78 6.76 3.03 1.40
CA ASN A 78 6.17 2.10 2.36
C ASN A 78 4.65 2.08 2.26
N LEU A 79 4.00 3.23 2.12
CA LEU A 79 2.55 3.31 1.98
C LEU A 79 2.07 2.75 0.63
N SER A 80 2.67 3.20 -0.46
CA SER A 80 2.18 2.92 -1.82
C SER A 80 2.58 1.54 -2.32
N CYS A 81 3.72 1.01 -1.87
CA CYS A 81 4.28 -0.27 -2.31
C CYS A 81 4.12 -1.38 -1.27
N SER A 82 3.45 -1.12 -0.14
CA SER A 82 3.18 -2.10 0.93
C SER A 82 2.66 -3.44 0.42
N GLY A 83 1.78 -3.43 -0.59
CA GLY A 83 1.27 -4.66 -1.23
C GLY A 83 2.37 -5.54 -1.82
N VAL A 84 3.38 -4.94 -2.47
CA VAL A 84 4.55 -5.68 -2.98
C VAL A 84 5.41 -6.20 -1.83
N GLY A 85 5.60 -5.38 -0.80
CA GLY A 85 6.33 -5.79 0.42
C GLY A 85 5.72 -6.99 1.12
N MET A 86 4.39 -7.12 1.08
CA MET A 86 3.64 -8.21 1.69
C MET A 86 3.48 -9.43 0.79
N ALA A 87 3.77 -9.33 -0.51
CA ALA A 87 3.66 -10.45 -1.44
C ALA A 87 4.59 -11.60 -1.02
N ASP A 88 4.01 -12.79 -0.86
CA ASP A 88 4.71 -13.99 -0.38
C ASP A 88 5.13 -14.94 -1.51
N SER A 89 4.82 -14.59 -2.75
CA SER A 89 5.05 -15.42 -3.93
C SER A 89 5.34 -14.58 -5.17
N ASP A 90 6.10 -15.16 -6.09
CA ASP A 90 6.49 -14.50 -7.34
C ASP A 90 5.27 -14.18 -8.22
N ASP A 91 4.22 -15.00 -8.16
CA ASP A 91 2.99 -14.79 -8.91
C ASP A 91 2.26 -13.53 -8.44
N LEU A 92 2.17 -13.30 -7.13
CA LEU A 92 1.62 -12.06 -6.59
C LEU A 92 2.48 -10.86 -6.99
N CYS A 93 3.80 -10.97 -6.96
CA CYS A 93 4.70 -9.91 -7.41
C CYS A 93 4.53 -9.59 -8.90
N LYS A 94 4.32 -10.59 -9.76
CA LYS A 94 4.00 -10.39 -11.18
C LYS A 94 2.64 -9.71 -11.37
N GLU A 95 1.63 -10.11 -10.59
CA GLU A 95 0.31 -9.45 -10.62
C GLU A 95 0.39 -7.98 -10.21
N PHE A 96 1.16 -7.66 -9.16
CA PHE A 96 1.41 -6.27 -8.78
C PHE A 96 2.10 -5.48 -9.88
N LYS A 97 3.19 -6.01 -10.46
CA LYS A 97 3.90 -5.35 -11.57
C LYS A 97 2.95 -5.07 -12.74
N LYS A 98 2.15 -6.06 -13.13
CA LYS A 98 1.15 -5.93 -14.20
C LYS A 98 0.08 -4.89 -13.85
N GLY A 99 -0.40 -4.88 -12.61
CA GLY A 99 -1.37 -3.90 -12.11
C GLY A 99 -0.83 -2.47 -12.19
N PHE A 100 0.42 -2.24 -11.81
CA PHE A 100 1.06 -0.92 -11.93
C PHE A 100 1.18 -0.47 -13.38
N THR A 101 1.60 -1.36 -14.29
CA THR A 101 1.69 -1.04 -15.73
C THR A 101 0.31 -0.66 -16.28
N MET A 102 -0.73 -1.45 -15.97
CA MET A 102 -2.10 -1.13 -16.40
C MET A 102 -2.61 0.20 -15.84
N ALA A 103 -2.30 0.52 -14.58
CA ALA A 103 -2.69 1.79 -13.97
C ALA A 103 -1.99 2.99 -14.64
N LEU A 104 -0.70 2.85 -14.98
CA LEU A 104 0.06 3.87 -15.69
C LEU A 104 -0.48 4.09 -17.11
N GLU A 105 -0.74 3.00 -17.83
CA GLU A 105 -1.33 3.02 -19.18
C GLU A 105 -2.72 3.65 -19.17
N ALA A 106 -3.58 3.25 -18.23
CA ALA A 106 -4.92 3.82 -18.08
C ALA A 106 -4.89 5.31 -17.68
N GLY A 107 -3.90 5.72 -16.90
CA GLY A 107 -3.66 7.10 -16.53
C GLY A 107 -3.02 7.96 -17.64
N GLY A 108 -2.69 7.38 -18.79
CA GLY A 108 -1.99 8.05 -19.88
C GLY A 108 -0.57 8.52 -19.51
N LYS A 109 0.00 7.94 -18.44
CA LYS A 109 1.35 8.25 -17.98
C LYS A 109 2.36 7.33 -18.68
N PRO A 110 3.57 7.82 -18.99
CA PRO A 110 4.60 6.96 -19.56
C PRO A 110 4.93 5.83 -18.58
N VAL A 111 4.94 4.59 -19.08
CA VAL A 111 5.36 3.43 -18.30
C VAL A 111 6.88 3.50 -18.08
N PRO A 112 7.37 3.59 -16.83
CA PRO A 112 8.79 3.58 -16.53
C PRO A 112 9.44 2.28 -17.01
N ASP A 113 10.73 2.31 -17.38
CA ASP A 113 11.43 1.10 -17.82
C ASP A 113 11.48 0.01 -16.75
N ALA A 114 11.46 0.39 -15.46
CA ALA A 114 11.33 -0.56 -14.35
C ALA A 114 10.01 -1.36 -14.35
N CYS A 115 8.98 -0.86 -15.04
CA CYS A 115 7.66 -1.49 -15.16
C CYS A 115 7.45 -2.25 -16.47
N LYS A 116 8.40 -2.17 -17.42
CA LYS A 116 8.39 -2.94 -18.67
C LYS A 116 8.95 -4.34 -18.43
#